data_AF-A0A561EPZ6-F1
#
_entry.id   AF-A0A561EPZ6-F1
#
_cell.length_a   1.000
_cell.length_b   1.000
_cell.length_c   1.000
_cell.angle_alpha   90.00
_cell.angle_beta   90.00
_cell.angle_gamma   90.00
#
_symmetry.space_group_name_H-M   'P 1'
#
loop_
_entity.id
_entity.type
_entity.pdbx_description
1 polymer ?
#
loop_
_entity_poly.entity_id
_entity_poly.type
_entity_poly.pdbx_seq_one_letter_code
_entity_poly.pdbx_strand_id
1 'polypeptide(L)'
;MTLGTLTPASAQNRLLGLFPPGTAVAEGGGLLIGGCRVEDLAEQYGTPALLVDENALRARARRYADGLAARWPNSRVTFASKAFPCTAVYRLLAQEGLGIDVAGGGELTLALAAGADPAGLVVHGNAKTEEELRLAVDAGAGLIVIDNFDDIDRLDRILAETPGREQGVLVRVTPDIRPDTHEAVSTGQAGSKFGLMLPQAREAIARLRGSDRLRLDGVHVHVGSQILDTKPFAQAVEAVAELGEFAVYDLGGGLGSRYTYRDRPPSIEDYLDTLVDTARGLLPAEARILIEPGRSMVAESGVSLYRVVTVKPGEQPIVAVDGGMADNLEVSLYGQRFEATVATRVGGGEPCRLVGRHCESGDTLSADVPLRDPRPGDLIAVPVTGAYTYSLSNNYNGARRPPVVFCRDGQSRAVVRRETYDDLMRRDLP
;
A
#
# COMPACT_ATOMS: atom_id res chain seq x y z
N MET A 1 7.53 7.55 32.31
CA MET A 1 8.98 7.38 32.01
C MET A 1 9.44 8.65 31.32
N THR A 2 10.32 9.41 31.96
CA THR A 2 10.94 10.62 31.40
C THR A 2 11.71 10.25 30.13
N LEU A 3 11.27 10.79 28.99
CA LEU A 3 12.02 10.74 27.74
C LEU A 3 13.36 11.43 27.99
N GLY A 4 14.43 10.65 28.15
CA GLY A 4 15.79 11.21 28.16
C GLY A 4 15.99 12.05 26.90
N THR A 5 16.54 13.24 27.06
CA THR A 5 16.84 14.15 25.95
C THR A 5 17.83 13.47 25.01
N LEU A 6 17.33 13.06 23.84
CA LEU A 6 18.17 12.53 22.77
C LEU A 6 19.16 13.60 22.32
N THR A 7 20.42 13.21 22.09
CA THR A 7 21.39 14.12 21.46
C THR A 7 20.91 14.48 20.05
N PRO A 8 21.26 15.66 19.50
CA PRO A 8 20.86 16.05 18.15
C PRO A 8 21.19 14.99 17.08
N ALA A 9 22.36 14.37 17.15
CA ALA A 9 22.77 13.28 16.25
C ALA A 9 21.88 12.02 16.40
N SER A 10 21.52 11.64 17.63
CA SER A 10 20.63 10.50 17.87
C SER A 10 19.18 10.77 17.43
N ALA A 11 18.70 12.02 17.54
CA ALA A 11 17.40 12.43 17.04
C ALA A 11 17.35 12.42 15.50
N GLN A 12 18.40 12.93 14.85
CA GLN A 12 18.55 12.88 13.40
C GLN A 12 18.59 11.44 12.89
N ASN A 13 19.40 10.56 13.48
CA ASN A 13 19.49 9.16 13.07
C ASN A 13 18.15 8.42 13.25
N ARG A 14 17.43 8.71 14.34
CA ARG A 14 16.11 8.11 14.60
C ARG A 14 15.08 8.53 13.55
N LEU A 15 15.10 9.79 13.12
CA LEU A 15 14.24 10.33 12.07
C LEU A 15 14.61 9.76 10.68
N LEU A 16 15.90 9.76 10.33
CA LEU A 16 16.40 9.19 9.06
C LEU A 16 16.03 7.71 8.93
N GLY A 17 15.94 6.98 10.04
CA GLY A 17 15.46 5.59 10.06
C GLY A 17 13.97 5.40 9.69
N LEU A 18 13.20 6.47 9.45
CA LEU A 18 11.85 6.41 8.87
C LEU A 18 11.83 6.72 7.36
N PHE A 19 12.90 7.32 6.83
CA PHE A 19 13.03 7.61 5.40
C PHE A 19 13.43 6.34 4.63
N PRO A 20 13.32 6.35 3.29
CA PRO A 20 13.78 5.23 2.47
C PRO A 20 15.21 4.79 2.81
N PRO A 21 15.47 3.47 2.93
CA PRO A 21 16.82 2.97 3.16
C PRO A 21 17.83 3.54 2.18
N GLY A 22 18.95 4.05 2.69
CA GLY A 22 19.96 4.76 1.89
C GLY A 22 19.79 6.28 1.83
N THR A 23 18.70 6.82 2.42
CA THR A 23 18.57 8.27 2.62
C THR A 23 19.72 8.81 3.45
N ALA A 24 20.33 9.91 2.98
CA ALA A 24 21.47 10.54 3.61
C ALA A 24 21.27 12.06 3.72
N VAL A 25 22.18 12.72 4.44
CA VAL A 25 22.29 14.18 4.47
C VAL A 25 23.57 14.56 3.74
N ALA A 26 23.48 15.43 2.75
CA ALA A 26 24.62 15.87 1.97
C ALA A 26 25.59 16.72 2.80
N GLU A 27 26.84 16.84 2.34
CA GLU A 27 27.79 17.80 2.88
C GLU A 27 27.23 19.23 2.70
N GLY A 28 27.19 20.01 3.78
CA GLY A 28 26.52 21.31 3.82
C GLY A 28 25.02 21.27 4.15
N GLY A 29 24.43 20.09 4.34
CA GLY A 29 23.01 19.91 4.66
C GLY A 29 22.15 19.56 3.45
N GLY A 30 20.88 19.22 3.69
CA GLY A 30 19.94 18.76 2.64
C GLY A 30 19.80 17.24 2.59
N LEU A 31 18.56 16.76 2.52
CA LEU A 31 18.26 15.34 2.33
C LEU A 31 18.59 14.88 0.91
N LEU A 32 19.11 13.66 0.82
CA LEU A 32 19.31 12.91 -0.41
C LEU A 32 18.36 11.72 -0.44
N ILE A 33 17.45 11.66 -1.43
CA ILE A 33 16.55 10.53 -1.66
C ILE A 33 16.95 9.86 -2.98
N GLY A 34 17.27 8.56 -2.98
CA GLY A 34 17.85 7.90 -4.15
C GLY A 34 19.10 8.60 -4.69
N GLY A 35 19.87 9.26 -3.82
CA GLY A 35 21.02 10.10 -4.18
C GLY A 35 20.69 11.50 -4.74
N CYS A 36 19.42 11.85 -4.91
CA CYS A 36 19.00 13.16 -5.43
C CYS A 36 18.78 14.17 -4.30
N ARG A 37 19.31 15.39 -4.45
CA ARG A 37 19.04 16.49 -3.51
C ARG A 37 17.58 16.92 -3.62
N VAL A 38 16.89 16.96 -2.48
CA VAL A 38 15.46 17.33 -2.43
C VAL A 38 15.21 18.76 -2.88
N GLU A 39 16.18 19.66 -2.74
CA GLU A 39 16.11 21.04 -3.22
C GLU A 39 16.01 21.08 -4.75
N ASP A 40 16.87 20.33 -5.43
CA ASP A 40 16.90 20.23 -6.90
C ASP A 40 15.59 19.60 -7.42
N LEU A 41 15.06 18.60 -6.71
CA LEU A 41 13.77 17.99 -7.02
C LEU A 41 12.62 19.00 -6.87
N ALA A 42 12.63 19.82 -5.82
CA ALA A 42 11.61 20.84 -5.61
C ALA A 42 11.68 21.95 -6.66
N GLU A 43 12.87 22.32 -7.12
CA GLU A 43 13.05 23.29 -8.21
C GLU A 43 12.56 22.73 -9.54
N GLN A 44 12.91 21.47 -9.84
CA GLN A 44 12.59 20.84 -11.12
C GLN A 44 11.11 20.44 -11.26
N TYR A 45 10.49 19.90 -10.20
CA TYR A 45 9.14 19.31 -10.27
C TYR A 45 8.07 20.09 -9.45
N GLY A 46 8.51 21.08 -8.68
CA GLY A 46 7.67 21.86 -7.76
C GLY A 46 7.20 21.05 -6.55
N THR A 47 6.45 21.70 -5.66
CA THR A 47 5.80 21.10 -4.48
C THR A 47 4.28 21.35 -4.48
N PRO A 48 3.46 20.50 -3.82
CA PRO A 48 3.82 19.20 -3.26
C PRO A 48 4.29 18.21 -4.34
N ALA A 49 5.14 17.26 -3.97
CA ALA A 49 5.58 16.17 -4.85
C ALA A 49 5.75 14.87 -4.05
N LEU A 50 5.37 13.73 -4.65
CA LEU A 50 5.62 12.41 -4.09
C LEU A 50 6.87 11.80 -4.71
N LEU A 51 7.92 11.71 -3.91
CA LEU A 51 9.20 11.11 -4.27
C LEU A 51 9.17 9.62 -3.93
N VAL A 52 9.67 8.78 -4.83
CA VAL A 52 9.85 7.35 -4.61
C VAL A 52 11.32 7.01 -4.81
N ASP A 53 11.96 6.47 -3.79
CA ASP A 53 13.30 5.88 -3.93
C ASP A 53 13.18 4.54 -4.66
N GLU A 54 13.62 4.51 -5.92
CA GLU A 54 13.46 3.34 -6.79
C GLU A 54 14.31 2.15 -6.28
N ASN A 55 15.50 2.43 -5.74
CA ASN A 55 16.40 1.40 -5.23
C ASN A 55 15.80 0.75 -3.98
N ALA A 56 15.26 1.57 -3.06
CA ALA A 56 14.58 1.08 -1.86
C ALA A 56 13.38 0.20 -2.22
N LEU A 57 12.55 0.62 -3.19
CA LEU A 57 11.37 -0.14 -3.60
C LEU A 57 11.75 -1.48 -4.25
N ARG A 58 12.73 -1.49 -5.17
CA ARG A 58 13.21 -2.73 -5.80
C ARG A 58 13.83 -3.68 -4.78
N ALA A 59 14.64 -3.16 -3.85
CA ALA A 59 15.23 -3.97 -2.78
C ALA A 59 14.15 -4.58 -1.88
N ARG A 60 13.09 -3.83 -1.56
CA ARG A 60 11.94 -4.33 -0.78
C ARG A 60 11.20 -5.44 -1.52
N ALA A 61 10.94 -5.27 -2.81
CA ALA A 61 10.29 -6.26 -3.65
C ALA A 61 11.07 -7.58 -3.70
N ARG A 62 12.39 -7.52 -3.94
CA ARG A 62 13.28 -8.69 -3.92
C ARG A 62 13.33 -9.36 -2.56
N ARG A 63 13.42 -8.59 -1.48
CA ARG A 63 13.42 -9.13 -0.11
C ARG A 63 12.17 -9.97 0.18
N TYR A 64 11.01 -9.54 -0.30
CA TYR A 64 9.78 -10.32 -0.22
C TYR A 64 9.82 -11.55 -1.14
N ALA A 65 10.11 -11.35 -2.42
CA ALA A 65 10.06 -12.41 -3.44
C ALA A 65 11.07 -13.52 -3.16
N ASP A 66 12.34 -13.16 -3.03
CA ASP A 66 13.44 -14.10 -2.76
C ASP A 66 13.29 -14.71 -1.36
N GLY A 67 12.88 -13.91 -0.37
CA GLY A 67 12.69 -14.34 1.00
C GLY A 67 11.58 -15.37 1.15
N LEU A 68 10.46 -15.22 0.42
CA LEU A 68 9.36 -16.17 0.40
C LEU A 68 9.74 -17.42 -0.40
N ALA A 69 10.32 -17.26 -1.59
CA ALA A 69 10.73 -18.38 -2.44
C ALA A 69 11.78 -19.29 -1.77
N ALA A 70 12.70 -18.71 -0.99
CA ALA A 70 13.69 -19.47 -0.21
C ALA A 70 13.04 -20.34 0.88
N ARG A 71 11.90 -19.93 1.42
CA ARG A 71 11.17 -20.64 2.47
C ARG A 71 10.15 -21.62 1.90
N TRP A 72 9.49 -21.24 0.81
CA TRP A 72 8.46 -22.00 0.13
C TRP A 72 8.63 -21.85 -1.40
N PRO A 73 9.29 -22.81 -2.08
CA PRO A 73 9.68 -22.65 -3.50
C PRO A 73 8.53 -22.39 -4.45
N ASN A 74 7.37 -23.02 -4.26
CA ASN A 74 6.18 -22.77 -5.06
C ASN A 74 5.37 -21.61 -4.46
N SER A 75 5.88 -20.39 -4.57
CA SER A 75 5.21 -19.21 -4.00
C SER A 75 5.24 -18.02 -4.95
N ARG A 76 4.42 -17.01 -4.66
CA ARG A 76 4.46 -15.72 -5.35
C ARG A 76 4.06 -14.60 -4.42
N VAL A 77 4.74 -13.48 -4.57
CA VAL A 77 4.35 -12.20 -3.97
C VAL A 77 3.50 -11.44 -4.99
N THR A 78 2.32 -11.01 -4.56
CA THR A 78 1.36 -10.26 -5.36
C THR A 78 1.22 -8.87 -4.77
N PHE A 79 1.56 -7.81 -5.50
CA PHE A 79 1.49 -6.46 -4.94
C PHE A 79 0.05 -5.99 -4.81
N ALA A 80 -0.33 -5.52 -3.62
CA ALA A 80 -1.67 -5.00 -3.39
C ALA A 80 -1.85 -3.60 -3.95
N SER A 81 -2.46 -3.54 -5.13
CA SER A 81 -2.34 -2.39 -6.03
C SER A 81 -3.05 -1.13 -5.53
N LYS A 82 -4.07 -1.30 -4.67
CA LYS A 82 -4.75 -0.25 -3.90
C LYS A 82 -3.79 0.63 -3.09
N ALA A 83 -2.63 0.10 -2.69
CA ALA A 83 -1.65 0.85 -1.92
C ALA A 83 -0.99 1.96 -2.74
N PHE A 84 -0.84 1.80 -4.06
CA PHE A 84 -0.26 2.84 -4.92
C PHE A 84 -0.71 2.64 -6.38
N PRO A 85 -1.84 3.22 -6.82
CA PRO A 85 -2.38 3.03 -8.16
C PRO A 85 -1.66 3.85 -9.23
N CYS A 86 -0.42 3.43 -9.52
CA CYS A 86 0.47 4.08 -10.47
C CYS A 86 1.08 3.03 -11.42
N THR A 87 0.85 3.20 -12.72
CA THR A 87 1.33 2.27 -13.75
C THR A 87 2.86 2.10 -13.72
N ALA A 88 3.61 3.14 -13.36
CA ALA A 88 5.06 3.05 -13.24
C ALA A 88 5.52 2.20 -12.04
N VAL A 89 4.79 2.26 -10.91
CA VAL A 89 5.03 1.42 -9.74
C VAL A 89 4.68 -0.02 -10.05
N TYR A 90 3.53 -0.27 -10.68
CA TYR A 90 3.12 -1.61 -11.11
C TYR A 90 4.14 -2.23 -12.07
N ARG A 91 4.61 -1.46 -13.07
CA ARG A 91 5.63 -1.92 -14.02
C ARG A 91 6.93 -2.26 -13.32
N LEU A 92 7.37 -1.43 -12.38
CA LEU A 92 8.58 -1.69 -11.61
C LEU A 92 8.47 -3.00 -10.83
N LEU A 93 7.36 -3.21 -10.11
CA LEU A 93 7.17 -4.41 -9.30
C LEU A 93 7.01 -5.67 -10.16
N ALA A 94 6.34 -5.56 -11.32
CA ALA A 94 6.29 -6.64 -12.30
C ALA A 94 7.68 -7.00 -12.87
N GLN A 95 8.55 -6.01 -13.11
CA GLN A 95 9.96 -6.25 -13.50
C GLN A 95 10.76 -6.98 -12.41
N GLU A 96 10.38 -6.84 -11.14
CA GLU A 96 10.95 -7.58 -10.01
C GLU A 96 10.26 -8.95 -9.79
N GLY A 97 9.40 -9.38 -10.72
CA GLY A 97 8.79 -10.72 -10.72
C GLY A 97 7.49 -10.85 -9.90
N LEU A 98 6.94 -9.75 -9.38
CA LEU A 98 5.72 -9.79 -8.57
C LEU A 98 4.47 -9.96 -9.46
N GLY A 99 3.45 -10.62 -8.90
CA GLY A 99 2.07 -10.49 -9.40
C GLY A 99 1.45 -9.16 -8.97
N ILE A 100 0.24 -8.87 -9.43
CA ILE A 100 -0.52 -7.68 -9.00
C ILE A 100 -1.92 -8.12 -8.60
N ASP A 101 -2.36 -7.73 -7.40
CA ASP A 101 -3.76 -7.88 -7.00
C ASP A 101 -4.51 -6.61 -7.36
N VAL A 102 -5.75 -6.72 -7.80
CA VAL A 102 -6.58 -5.58 -8.23
C VAL A 102 -7.97 -5.72 -7.64
N ALA A 103 -8.60 -4.63 -7.23
CA ALA A 103 -9.89 -4.60 -6.54
C ALA A 103 -11.04 -4.02 -7.39
N GLY A 104 -10.84 -3.88 -8.71
CA GLY A 104 -11.85 -3.41 -9.65
C GLY A 104 -11.29 -3.10 -11.04
N GLY A 105 -12.17 -2.68 -11.95
CA GLY A 105 -11.83 -2.50 -13.37
C GLY A 105 -10.79 -1.42 -13.64
N GLY A 106 -10.76 -0.37 -12.81
CA GLY A 106 -9.75 0.69 -12.91
C GLY A 106 -8.33 0.18 -12.61
N GLU A 107 -8.15 -0.54 -11.50
CA GLU A 107 -6.85 -1.12 -11.13
C GLU A 107 -6.41 -2.20 -12.11
N LEU A 108 -7.34 -3.03 -12.59
CA LEU A 108 -7.09 -4.01 -13.66
C LEU A 108 -6.56 -3.32 -14.93
N THR A 109 -7.22 -2.25 -15.37
CA THR A 109 -6.79 -1.47 -16.55
C THR A 109 -5.39 -0.88 -16.35
N LEU A 110 -5.11 -0.34 -15.17
CA LEU A 110 -3.78 0.20 -14.84
C LEU A 110 -2.71 -0.89 -14.83
N ALA A 111 -2.99 -2.08 -14.28
CA ALA A 111 -2.07 -3.22 -14.25
C ALA A 111 -1.73 -3.70 -15.67
N LEU A 112 -2.74 -3.87 -16.53
CA LEU A 112 -2.54 -4.25 -17.93
C LEU A 112 -1.74 -3.18 -18.70
N ALA A 113 -2.07 -1.89 -18.52
CA ALA A 113 -1.33 -0.78 -19.13
C ALA A 113 0.12 -0.67 -18.61
N ALA A 114 0.39 -1.16 -17.40
CA ALA A 114 1.75 -1.27 -16.86
C ALA A 114 2.56 -2.39 -17.50
N GLY A 115 1.91 -3.32 -18.21
CA GLY A 115 2.52 -4.51 -18.80
C GLY A 115 2.54 -5.71 -17.85
N ALA A 116 1.65 -5.77 -16.85
CA ALA A 116 1.50 -6.94 -16.01
C ALA A 116 1.02 -8.15 -16.83
N ASP A 117 1.58 -9.32 -16.55
CA ASP A 117 1.11 -10.58 -17.10
C ASP A 117 -0.30 -10.89 -16.56
N PRO A 118 -1.34 -11.01 -17.40
CA PRO A 118 -2.70 -11.31 -16.95
C PRO A 118 -2.79 -12.58 -16.11
N ALA A 119 -2.01 -13.61 -16.43
CA ALA A 119 -1.98 -14.86 -15.66
C ALA A 119 -1.42 -14.67 -14.24
N GLY A 120 -0.78 -13.53 -13.97
CA GLY A 120 -0.31 -13.11 -12.65
C GLY A 120 -1.19 -12.14 -11.90
N LEU A 121 -2.39 -11.85 -12.42
CA LEU A 121 -3.36 -11.00 -11.75
C LEU A 121 -4.26 -11.80 -10.80
N VAL A 122 -4.51 -11.21 -9.63
CA VAL A 122 -5.48 -11.71 -8.65
C VAL A 122 -6.57 -10.65 -8.46
N VAL A 123 -7.81 -10.97 -8.85
CA VAL A 123 -8.92 -10.01 -8.87
C VAL A 123 -9.77 -10.15 -7.62
N HIS A 124 -9.78 -9.11 -6.81
CA HIS A 124 -10.57 -8.92 -5.60
C HIS A 124 -11.78 -8.01 -5.82
N GLY A 125 -12.57 -7.83 -4.77
CA GLY A 125 -13.68 -6.89 -4.70
C GLY A 125 -14.87 -7.52 -4.00
N ASN A 126 -15.54 -6.79 -3.11
CA ASN A 126 -16.69 -7.33 -2.39
C ASN A 126 -18.02 -7.20 -3.14
N ALA A 127 -18.01 -6.44 -4.24
CA ALA A 127 -19.18 -6.12 -5.04
C ALA A 127 -18.80 -5.99 -6.53
N LYS A 128 -18.14 -7.03 -7.07
CA LYS A 128 -17.63 -7.00 -8.45
C LYS A 128 -18.79 -6.90 -9.44
N THR A 129 -18.77 -5.88 -10.29
CA THR A 129 -19.81 -5.70 -11.32
C THR A 129 -19.62 -6.70 -12.47
N GLU A 130 -20.67 -6.92 -13.28
CA GLU A 130 -20.56 -7.77 -14.46
C GLU A 130 -19.53 -7.22 -15.46
N GLU A 131 -19.43 -5.90 -15.60
CA GLU A 131 -18.42 -5.23 -16.42
C GLU A 131 -16.99 -5.58 -15.97
N GLU A 132 -16.72 -5.49 -14.67
CA GLU A 132 -15.39 -5.79 -14.12
C GLU A 132 -15.04 -7.28 -14.22
N LEU A 133 -16.01 -8.16 -13.99
CA LEU A 133 -15.83 -9.61 -14.14
C LEU A 133 -15.56 -9.97 -15.61
N ARG A 134 -16.29 -9.37 -16.56
CA ARG A 134 -16.02 -9.55 -18.00
C ARG A 134 -14.63 -9.06 -18.36
N LEU A 135 -14.23 -7.87 -17.90
CA LEU A 135 -12.90 -7.34 -18.14
C LEU A 135 -11.81 -8.27 -17.60
N ALA A 136 -11.99 -8.81 -16.39
CA ALA A 136 -11.06 -9.76 -15.78
C ALA A 136 -10.97 -11.08 -16.57
N VAL A 137 -12.11 -11.67 -16.89
CA VAL A 137 -12.19 -12.89 -17.69
C VAL A 137 -11.54 -12.64 -19.04
N ASP A 138 -11.94 -11.61 -19.79
CA ASP A 138 -11.45 -11.29 -21.13
C ASP A 138 -9.94 -11.06 -21.17
N ALA A 139 -9.40 -10.33 -20.21
CA ALA A 139 -7.96 -10.12 -20.06
C ALA A 139 -7.19 -11.41 -19.79
N GLY A 140 -7.85 -12.47 -19.30
CA GLY A 140 -7.20 -13.71 -18.88
C GLY A 140 -6.57 -13.59 -17.50
N ALA A 141 -7.24 -12.91 -16.57
CA ALA A 141 -6.80 -12.82 -15.18
C ALA A 141 -6.59 -14.21 -14.59
N GLY A 142 -5.45 -14.44 -13.93
CA GLY A 142 -5.09 -15.75 -13.41
C GLY A 142 -6.07 -16.28 -12.37
N LEU A 143 -6.43 -15.46 -11.38
CA LEU A 143 -7.33 -15.83 -10.30
C LEU A 143 -8.38 -14.74 -10.06
N ILE A 144 -9.62 -15.13 -9.82
CA ILE A 144 -10.67 -14.26 -9.29
C ILE A 144 -11.08 -14.76 -7.90
N VAL A 145 -11.00 -13.88 -6.91
CA VAL A 145 -11.30 -14.20 -5.52
C VAL A 145 -12.80 -13.99 -5.27
N ILE A 146 -13.55 -15.07 -5.12
CA ILE A 146 -14.97 -15.09 -4.79
C ILE A 146 -15.19 -14.52 -3.40
N ASP A 147 -15.97 -13.44 -3.32
CA ASP A 147 -16.29 -12.77 -2.05
C ASP A 147 -17.69 -13.14 -1.54
N ASN A 148 -18.60 -13.51 -2.45
CA ASN A 148 -19.98 -13.91 -2.15
C ASN A 148 -20.57 -14.84 -3.23
N PHE A 149 -21.78 -15.37 -3.03
CA PHE A 149 -22.42 -16.28 -4.00
C PHE A 149 -22.82 -15.61 -5.33
N ASP A 150 -23.10 -14.30 -5.33
CA ASP A 150 -23.44 -13.57 -6.56
C ASP A 150 -22.24 -13.52 -7.53
N ASP A 151 -21.00 -13.50 -7.01
CA ASP A 151 -19.80 -13.59 -7.84
C ASP A 151 -19.80 -14.91 -8.64
N ILE A 152 -20.17 -16.02 -7.99
CA ILE A 152 -20.25 -17.34 -8.63
C ILE A 152 -21.31 -17.33 -9.74
N ASP A 153 -22.52 -16.84 -9.41
CA ASP A 153 -23.63 -16.75 -10.37
C ASP A 153 -23.29 -15.89 -11.59
N ARG A 154 -22.61 -14.75 -11.38
CA ARG A 154 -22.20 -13.84 -12.46
C ARG A 154 -21.13 -14.46 -13.34
N LEU A 155 -20.10 -15.07 -12.74
CA LEU A 155 -19.03 -15.72 -13.50
C LEU A 155 -19.54 -16.92 -14.29
N ASP A 156 -20.42 -17.75 -13.72
CA ASP A 156 -21.04 -18.87 -14.43
C ASP A 156 -21.80 -18.40 -15.68
N ARG A 157 -22.53 -17.27 -15.58
CA ARG A 157 -23.23 -16.64 -16.72
C ARG A 157 -22.26 -16.12 -17.78
N ILE A 158 -21.24 -15.37 -17.37
CA ILE A 158 -20.23 -14.82 -18.29
C ILE A 158 -19.53 -15.95 -19.06
N LEU A 159 -19.10 -17.00 -18.35
CA LEU A 159 -18.39 -18.12 -18.98
C LEU A 159 -19.30 -19.00 -19.84
N ALA A 160 -20.62 -18.96 -19.63
CA ALA A 160 -21.59 -19.62 -20.52
C ALA A 160 -21.53 -19.09 -21.96
N GLU A 161 -21.18 -17.81 -22.10
CA GLU A 161 -21.12 -17.11 -23.38
C GLU A 161 -19.79 -17.39 -24.11
N THR A 162 -18.79 -17.97 -23.43
CA THR A 162 -17.47 -18.30 -23.97
C THR A 162 -17.12 -19.78 -23.77
N PRO A 163 -17.74 -20.71 -24.54
CA PRO A 163 -17.51 -22.15 -24.38
C PRO A 163 -16.03 -22.53 -24.47
N GLY A 164 -15.58 -23.41 -23.57
CA GLY A 164 -14.19 -23.90 -23.52
C GLY A 164 -13.23 -23.00 -22.73
N ARG A 165 -13.69 -21.85 -22.21
CA ARG A 165 -12.92 -21.03 -21.28
C ARG A 165 -13.23 -21.42 -19.84
N GLU A 166 -12.17 -21.67 -19.06
CA GLU A 166 -12.25 -21.83 -17.61
C GLU A 166 -11.62 -20.63 -16.91
N GLN A 167 -12.11 -20.31 -15.71
CA GLN A 167 -11.54 -19.28 -14.85
C GLN A 167 -11.08 -19.89 -13.53
N GLY A 168 -9.81 -19.68 -13.17
CA GLY A 168 -9.29 -20.01 -11.84
C GLY A 168 -9.91 -19.10 -10.79
N VAL A 169 -10.38 -19.68 -9.69
CA VAL A 169 -11.00 -18.95 -8.58
C VAL A 169 -10.48 -19.36 -7.22
N LEU A 170 -10.45 -18.40 -6.30
CA LEU A 170 -10.24 -18.64 -4.87
C LEU A 170 -11.51 -18.30 -4.09
N VAL A 171 -11.77 -18.95 -2.96
CA VAL A 171 -12.84 -18.53 -2.04
C VAL A 171 -12.24 -17.69 -0.91
N ARG A 172 -12.72 -16.45 -0.75
CA ARG A 172 -12.30 -15.60 0.37
C ARG A 172 -13.03 -15.98 1.65
N VAL A 173 -12.23 -16.21 2.68
CA VAL A 173 -12.68 -16.65 3.99
C VAL A 173 -12.52 -15.51 4.98
N THR A 174 -13.53 -15.32 5.81
CA THR A 174 -13.49 -14.40 6.94
C THR A 174 -13.45 -15.22 8.24
N PRO A 175 -12.24 -15.52 8.74
CA PRO A 175 -12.10 -16.17 10.03
C PRO A 175 -12.41 -15.18 11.15
N ASP A 176 -12.91 -15.64 12.30
CA ASP A 176 -13.16 -14.79 13.47
C ASP A 176 -11.85 -14.48 14.23
N ILE A 177 -10.92 -13.79 13.55
CA ILE A 177 -9.60 -13.43 14.07
C ILE A 177 -9.58 -11.92 14.29
N ARG A 178 -9.26 -11.49 15.52
CA ARG A 178 -9.15 -10.08 15.88
C ARG A 178 -7.68 -9.68 16.06
N PRO A 179 -7.05 -9.02 15.07
CA PRO A 179 -5.78 -8.36 15.34
C PRO A 179 -6.01 -7.11 16.19
N ASP A 180 -5.17 -6.89 17.20
CA ASP A 180 -5.13 -5.67 18.02
C ASP A 180 -4.72 -4.46 17.16
N THR A 181 -5.66 -3.92 16.38
CA THR A 181 -5.52 -2.77 15.49
C THR A 181 -6.77 -1.88 15.59
N HIS A 182 -6.66 -0.61 15.19
CA HIS A 182 -7.79 0.33 15.25
C HIS A 182 -9.03 -0.20 14.48
N GLU A 183 -10.23 -0.05 15.04
CA GLU A 183 -11.50 -0.57 14.47
C GLU A 183 -11.73 -0.16 13.01
N ALA A 184 -11.32 1.05 12.61
CA ALA A 184 -11.45 1.56 11.24
C ALA A 184 -10.61 0.81 10.19
N VAL A 185 -9.71 -0.08 10.61
CA VAL A 185 -8.73 -0.78 9.75
C VAL A 185 -8.84 -2.30 9.87
N SER A 186 -9.80 -2.81 10.64
CA SER A 186 -10.01 -4.25 10.86
C SER A 186 -10.98 -4.83 9.82
N THR A 187 -10.54 -5.83 9.04
CA THR A 187 -11.33 -6.41 7.93
C THR A 187 -11.78 -7.86 8.16
N GLY A 188 -11.30 -8.53 9.22
CA GLY A 188 -11.48 -9.97 9.47
C GLY A 188 -12.48 -10.31 10.59
N GLN A 189 -13.62 -9.63 10.69
CA GLN A 189 -14.56 -9.82 11.81
C GLN A 189 -15.93 -10.35 11.36
N ALA A 190 -16.67 -11.00 12.27
CA ALA A 190 -18.10 -11.25 12.08
C ALA A 190 -18.86 -9.92 11.85
N GLY A 191 -19.57 -9.82 10.72
CA GLY A 191 -20.17 -8.55 10.25
C GLY A 191 -19.30 -7.76 9.27
N SER A 192 -18.11 -8.27 8.93
CA SER A 192 -17.33 -7.76 7.80
C SER A 192 -18.12 -7.88 6.50
N LYS A 193 -17.99 -6.87 5.64
CA LYS A 193 -18.58 -6.87 4.29
C LYS A 193 -17.83 -7.75 3.30
N PHE A 194 -16.75 -8.39 3.73
CA PHE A 194 -15.83 -9.14 2.89
C PHE A 194 -15.92 -10.62 3.18
N GLY A 195 -15.82 -11.42 2.12
CA GLY A 195 -15.67 -12.86 2.18
C GLY A 195 -16.85 -13.60 2.79
N LEU A 196 -16.65 -14.90 2.95
CA LEU A 196 -17.63 -15.83 3.50
C LEU A 196 -17.19 -16.32 4.88
N MET A 197 -18.13 -16.37 5.82
CA MET A 197 -17.91 -17.06 7.10
C MET A 197 -17.69 -18.56 6.83
N LEU A 198 -16.96 -19.26 7.70
CA LEU A 198 -16.58 -20.67 7.49
C LEU A 198 -17.71 -21.60 6.98
N PRO A 199 -18.96 -21.56 7.51
CA PRO A 199 -20.04 -22.39 6.98
C PRO A 199 -20.39 -22.07 5.51
N GLN A 200 -20.47 -20.78 5.18
CA GLN A 200 -20.76 -20.31 3.82
C GLN A 200 -19.60 -20.59 2.86
N ALA A 201 -18.35 -20.49 3.34
CA ALA A 201 -17.17 -20.84 2.57
C ALA A 201 -17.18 -22.32 2.19
N ARG A 202 -17.53 -23.22 3.12
CA ARG A 202 -17.68 -24.66 2.84
C ARG A 202 -18.78 -24.94 1.79
N GLU A 203 -19.89 -24.21 1.85
CA GLU A 203 -20.96 -24.28 0.85
C GLU A 203 -20.49 -23.81 -0.53
N ALA A 204 -19.81 -22.65 -0.61
CA ALA A 204 -19.25 -22.13 -1.85
C ALA A 204 -18.20 -23.08 -2.46
N ILE A 205 -17.32 -23.66 -1.63
CA ILE A 205 -16.34 -24.68 -2.04
C ILE A 205 -17.05 -25.90 -2.64
N ALA A 206 -18.09 -26.41 -1.98
CA ALA A 206 -18.85 -27.56 -2.49
C ALA A 206 -19.52 -27.26 -3.84
N ARG A 207 -20.08 -26.06 -3.99
CA ARG A 207 -20.66 -25.58 -5.25
C ARG A 207 -19.62 -25.49 -6.37
N LEU A 208 -18.47 -24.86 -6.11
CA LEU A 208 -17.42 -24.64 -7.10
C LEU A 208 -16.76 -25.95 -7.55
N ARG A 209 -16.62 -26.95 -6.67
CA ARG A 209 -16.13 -28.29 -7.04
C ARG A 209 -17.03 -29.02 -8.04
N GLY A 210 -18.30 -28.63 -8.15
CA GLY A 210 -19.25 -29.16 -9.15
C GLY A 210 -19.36 -28.34 -10.43
N SER A 211 -18.56 -27.28 -10.60
CA SER A 211 -18.59 -26.43 -11.81
C SER A 211 -17.63 -26.94 -12.88
N ASP A 212 -18.10 -26.99 -14.12
CA ASP A 212 -17.29 -27.31 -15.30
C ASP A 212 -16.58 -26.07 -15.90
N ARG A 213 -16.75 -24.88 -15.31
CA ARG A 213 -16.23 -23.61 -15.85
C ARG A 213 -15.41 -22.82 -14.85
N LEU A 214 -15.74 -22.96 -13.56
CA LEU A 214 -15.02 -22.32 -12.48
C LEU A 214 -14.08 -23.34 -11.85
N ARG A 215 -12.78 -23.18 -12.11
CA ARG A 215 -11.76 -24.06 -11.55
C ARG A 215 -11.39 -23.56 -10.16
N LEU A 216 -11.85 -24.29 -9.14
CA LEU A 216 -11.50 -23.99 -7.75
C LEU A 216 -10.03 -24.30 -7.48
N ASP A 217 -9.18 -23.28 -7.56
CA ASP A 217 -7.74 -23.40 -7.33
C ASP A 217 -7.42 -23.35 -5.82
N GLY A 218 -8.23 -22.65 -5.03
CA GLY A 218 -8.13 -22.71 -3.56
C GLY A 218 -8.84 -21.63 -2.77
N VAL A 219 -8.15 -21.10 -1.75
CA VAL A 219 -8.75 -20.20 -0.73
C VAL A 219 -7.89 -18.96 -0.49
N HIS A 220 -8.55 -17.88 -0.08
CA HIS A 220 -7.95 -16.60 0.28
C HIS A 220 -8.34 -16.20 1.70
N VAL A 221 -7.43 -15.55 2.42
CA VAL A 221 -7.72 -14.91 3.71
C VAL A 221 -6.99 -13.57 3.83
N HIS A 222 -7.65 -12.58 4.45
CA HIS A 222 -7.03 -11.31 4.80
C HIS A 222 -7.50 -10.83 6.17
N VAL A 223 -6.59 -10.89 7.14
CA VAL A 223 -6.93 -10.69 8.57
C VAL A 223 -6.91 -9.24 9.03
N GLY A 224 -6.32 -8.31 8.28
CA GLY A 224 -6.34 -6.89 8.64
C GLY A 224 -5.22 -6.06 7.99
N SER A 225 -5.07 -4.82 8.44
CA SER A 225 -4.03 -3.91 7.97
C SER A 225 -3.30 -3.24 9.14
N GLN A 226 -2.04 -2.89 8.90
CA GLN A 226 -1.16 -2.28 9.89
C GLN A 226 -0.93 -3.18 11.12
N ILE A 227 -0.84 -4.49 10.89
CA ILE A 227 -0.62 -5.51 11.92
C ILE A 227 0.85 -5.45 12.38
N LEU A 228 1.06 -5.33 13.69
CA LEU A 228 2.37 -5.17 14.34
C LEU A 228 2.82 -6.40 15.14
N ASP A 229 2.11 -7.53 15.03
CA ASP A 229 2.43 -8.81 15.68
C ASP A 229 2.27 -9.95 14.66
N THR A 230 3.03 -11.04 14.77
CA THR A 230 2.99 -12.11 13.78
C THR A 230 1.88 -13.15 14.03
N LYS A 231 1.32 -13.24 15.25
CA LYS A 231 0.32 -14.25 15.63
C LYS A 231 -0.93 -14.25 14.75
N PRO A 232 -1.52 -13.10 14.36
CA PRO A 232 -2.71 -13.11 13.51
C PRO A 232 -2.48 -13.79 12.15
N PHE A 233 -1.25 -13.77 11.64
CA PHE A 233 -0.91 -14.42 10.38
C PHE A 233 -0.84 -15.95 10.53
N ALA A 234 -0.29 -16.47 11.63
CA ALA A 234 -0.34 -17.91 11.92
C ALA A 234 -1.79 -18.41 12.05
N GLN A 235 -2.62 -17.66 12.79
CA GLN A 235 -4.04 -17.97 12.94
C GLN A 235 -4.79 -17.96 11.60
N ALA A 236 -4.41 -17.07 10.67
CA ALA A 236 -4.98 -17.03 9.33
C ALA A 236 -4.71 -18.33 8.55
N VAL A 237 -3.47 -18.83 8.64
CA VAL A 237 -3.07 -20.10 8.01
C VAL A 237 -3.83 -21.28 8.62
N GLU A 238 -3.93 -21.34 9.95
CA GLU A 238 -4.71 -22.36 10.66
C GLU A 238 -6.16 -22.39 10.18
N ALA A 239 -6.81 -21.22 10.09
CA ALA A 239 -8.21 -21.12 9.69
C ALA A 239 -8.47 -21.61 8.25
N VAL A 240 -7.58 -21.33 7.29
CA VAL A 240 -7.74 -21.80 5.91
C VAL A 240 -7.38 -23.27 5.73
N ALA A 241 -6.47 -23.81 6.56
CA ALA A 241 -6.13 -25.23 6.55
C ALA A 241 -7.34 -26.12 6.93
N GLU A 242 -8.21 -25.65 7.82
CA GLU A 242 -9.44 -26.36 8.23
C GLU A 242 -10.48 -26.56 7.11
N LEU A 243 -10.32 -25.87 5.98
CA LEU A 243 -11.24 -25.97 4.83
C LEU A 243 -10.88 -27.10 3.87
N GLY A 244 -9.70 -27.70 4.03
CA GLY A 244 -9.21 -28.82 3.24
C GLY A 244 -7.96 -28.48 2.42
N GLU A 245 -7.59 -29.41 1.54
CA GLU A 245 -6.41 -29.30 0.68
C GLU A 245 -6.76 -28.60 -0.65
N PHE A 246 -5.90 -27.66 -1.05
CA PHE A 246 -6.06 -26.87 -2.28
C PHE A 246 -4.72 -26.68 -3.00
N ALA A 247 -4.77 -26.37 -4.29
CA ALA A 247 -3.58 -26.09 -5.08
C ALA A 247 -2.98 -24.70 -4.76
N VAL A 248 -3.79 -23.75 -4.26
CA VAL A 248 -3.38 -22.39 -3.96
C VAL A 248 -3.93 -21.93 -2.61
N TYR A 249 -3.06 -21.36 -1.77
CA TYR A 249 -3.45 -20.64 -0.56
C TYR A 249 -2.94 -19.22 -0.66
N ASP A 250 -3.87 -18.27 -0.72
CA ASP A 250 -3.55 -16.86 -0.66
C ASP A 250 -3.75 -16.34 0.76
N LEU A 251 -2.62 -16.01 1.39
CA LEU A 251 -2.55 -15.64 2.80
C LEU A 251 -2.68 -14.11 2.99
N GLY A 252 -2.96 -13.39 1.89
CA GLY A 252 -3.26 -11.97 1.89
C GLY A 252 -2.10 -11.09 2.35
N GLY A 253 -2.44 -9.83 2.62
CA GLY A 253 -1.50 -8.83 3.14
C GLY A 253 -1.73 -8.50 4.61
N GLY A 254 -1.24 -7.33 5.02
CA GLY A 254 -1.60 -6.71 6.30
C GLY A 254 -0.43 -6.32 7.18
N LEU A 255 0.79 -6.77 6.87
CA LEU A 255 1.99 -6.41 7.61
C LEU A 255 2.12 -4.89 7.70
N GLY A 256 2.33 -4.39 8.92
CA GLY A 256 2.47 -2.96 9.18
C GLY A 256 3.76 -2.37 8.68
N SER A 257 3.79 -1.03 8.64
CA SER A 257 4.99 -0.24 8.39
C SER A 257 5.26 0.71 9.54
N ARG A 258 6.49 1.20 9.65
CA ARG A 258 6.87 2.07 10.75
C ARG A 258 6.66 3.54 10.36
N TYR A 259 5.50 4.13 10.70
CA TYR A 259 5.20 5.54 10.40
C TYR A 259 5.79 6.51 11.42
N THR A 260 5.81 6.07 12.69
CA THR A 260 6.23 6.89 13.83
C THR A 260 7.30 6.18 14.62
N TYR A 261 7.87 6.89 15.59
CA TYR A 261 8.83 6.30 16.50
C TYR A 261 8.27 5.28 17.49
N ARG A 262 6.94 5.12 17.56
CA ARG A 262 6.26 4.16 18.43
C ARG A 262 6.03 2.82 17.75
N ASP A 263 5.90 2.82 16.42
CA ASP A 263 5.59 1.62 15.66
C ASP A 263 6.76 0.63 15.69
N ARG A 264 6.44 -0.64 15.89
CA ARG A 264 7.38 -1.76 15.94
C ARG A 264 6.83 -2.93 15.11
N PRO A 265 6.71 -2.78 13.78
CA PRO A 265 6.28 -3.91 12.95
C PRO A 265 7.32 -5.04 13.02
N PRO A 266 6.89 -6.30 12.88
CA PRO A 266 7.80 -7.42 12.66
C PRO A 266 8.67 -7.19 11.43
N SER A 267 9.84 -7.82 11.38
CA SER A 267 10.61 -7.83 10.15
C SER A 267 9.89 -8.63 9.06
N ILE A 268 10.27 -8.43 7.79
CA ILE A 268 9.75 -9.25 6.69
C ILE A 268 10.09 -10.71 6.94
N GLU A 269 11.31 -11.00 7.43
CA GLU A 269 11.75 -12.36 7.74
C GLU A 269 10.89 -12.97 8.83
N ASP A 270 10.66 -12.31 9.96
CA ASP A 270 9.82 -12.85 11.04
C ASP A 270 8.38 -13.13 10.56
N TYR A 271 7.85 -12.25 9.71
CA TYR A 271 6.54 -12.43 9.08
C TYR A 271 6.52 -13.65 8.15
N LEU A 272 7.51 -13.78 7.28
CA LEU A 272 7.60 -14.91 6.34
C LEU A 272 7.89 -16.23 7.05
N ASP A 273 8.76 -16.23 8.07
CA ASP A 273 9.06 -17.39 8.90
C ASP A 273 7.79 -17.86 9.61
N THR A 274 7.05 -16.94 10.25
CA THR A 274 5.79 -17.29 10.93
C THR A 274 4.79 -17.92 9.96
N LEU A 275 4.55 -17.30 8.80
CA LEU A 275 3.62 -17.83 7.81
C LEU A 275 4.03 -19.21 7.31
N VAL A 276 5.30 -19.36 6.91
CA VAL A 276 5.77 -20.58 6.26
C VAL A 276 5.92 -21.73 7.26
N ASP A 277 6.38 -21.47 8.49
CA ASP A 277 6.50 -22.52 9.51
C ASP A 277 5.13 -23.07 9.91
N THR A 278 4.12 -22.20 10.06
CA THR A 278 2.74 -22.65 10.26
C THR A 278 2.23 -23.41 9.04
N ALA A 279 2.48 -22.92 7.82
CA ALA A 279 2.05 -23.57 6.59
C ALA A 279 2.66 -24.97 6.40
N ARG A 280 3.95 -25.18 6.71
CA ARG A 280 4.62 -26.49 6.62
C ARG A 280 3.97 -27.55 7.51
N GLY A 281 3.37 -27.14 8.62
CA GLY A 281 2.68 -28.06 9.53
C GLY A 281 1.27 -28.43 9.08
N LEU A 282 0.65 -27.65 8.18
CA LEU A 282 -0.79 -27.67 7.95
C LEU A 282 -1.23 -27.75 6.49
N LEU A 283 -0.40 -27.33 5.53
CA LEU A 283 -0.73 -27.23 4.11
C LEU A 283 0.06 -28.25 3.27
N PRO A 284 -0.45 -28.70 2.11
CA PRO A 284 0.29 -29.57 1.19
C PRO A 284 1.60 -28.91 0.74
N ALA A 285 2.70 -29.67 0.71
CA ALA A 285 4.03 -29.13 0.41
C ALA A 285 4.18 -28.60 -1.03
N GLU A 286 3.37 -29.12 -1.94
CA GLU A 286 3.29 -28.72 -3.34
C GLU A 286 2.36 -27.53 -3.59
N ALA A 287 1.55 -27.13 -2.61
CA ALA A 287 0.60 -26.04 -2.75
C ALA A 287 1.32 -24.73 -3.08
N ARG A 288 0.69 -23.87 -3.85
CA ARG A 288 1.20 -22.54 -4.14
C ARG A 288 0.80 -21.58 -3.02
N ILE A 289 1.76 -20.89 -2.41
CA ILE A 289 1.48 -19.82 -1.44
C ILE A 289 1.54 -18.46 -2.13
N LEU A 290 0.49 -17.66 -1.96
CA LEU A 290 0.45 -16.25 -2.33
C LEU A 290 0.43 -15.38 -1.07
N ILE A 291 1.09 -14.21 -1.14
CA ILE A 291 0.95 -13.13 -0.15
C ILE A 291 0.74 -11.80 -0.87
N GLU A 292 0.06 -10.86 -0.21
CA GLU A 292 -0.43 -9.62 -0.81
C GLU A 292 0.08 -8.33 -0.13
N PRO A 293 1.41 -8.11 -0.01
CA PRO A 293 1.92 -6.91 0.63
C PRO A 293 1.61 -5.66 -0.22
N GLY A 294 0.83 -4.74 0.34
CA GLY A 294 0.63 -3.39 -0.18
C GLY A 294 1.44 -2.36 0.59
N ARG A 295 0.94 -2.01 1.79
CA ARG A 295 1.55 -1.00 2.67
C ARG A 295 3.03 -1.27 2.94
N SER A 296 3.34 -2.46 3.43
CA SER A 296 4.71 -2.90 3.74
C SER A 296 5.63 -3.04 2.53
N MET A 297 5.08 -3.02 1.31
CA MET A 297 5.86 -3.00 0.07
C MET A 297 6.31 -1.58 -0.29
N VAL A 298 5.40 -0.61 -0.28
CA VAL A 298 5.65 0.71 -0.87
C VAL A 298 5.81 1.84 0.15
N ALA A 299 5.23 1.76 1.34
CA ALA A 299 5.13 2.89 2.28
C ALA A 299 6.50 3.54 2.55
N GLU A 300 7.47 2.74 2.99
CA GLU A 300 8.81 3.20 3.39
C GLU A 300 9.70 3.63 2.21
N SER A 301 9.25 3.44 0.96
CA SER A 301 9.97 3.94 -0.23
C SER A 301 9.52 5.35 -0.66
N GLY A 302 8.40 5.84 -0.12
CA GLY A 302 7.80 7.12 -0.50
C GLY A 302 8.08 8.26 0.50
N VAL A 303 8.28 9.46 -0.05
CA VAL A 303 8.45 10.71 0.70
C VAL A 303 7.63 11.81 0.04
N SER A 304 6.80 12.50 0.81
CA SER A 304 6.10 13.70 0.34
C SER A 304 6.94 14.92 0.66
N LEU A 305 7.16 15.76 -0.35
CA LEU A 305 7.90 17.00 -0.25
C LEU A 305 6.94 18.18 -0.39
N TYR A 306 6.99 19.11 0.55
CA TYR A 306 6.15 20.30 0.58
C TYR A 306 7.00 21.56 0.72
N ARG A 307 6.42 22.71 0.38
CA ARG A 307 6.98 24.02 0.69
C ARG A 307 6.18 24.72 1.77
N VAL A 308 6.86 25.27 2.76
CA VAL A 308 6.25 26.12 3.79
C VAL A 308 5.73 27.39 3.14
N VAL A 309 4.43 27.64 3.29
CA VAL A 309 3.76 28.85 2.79
C VAL A 309 3.71 29.91 3.87
N THR A 310 3.43 29.54 5.12
CA THR A 310 3.26 30.49 6.22
C THR A 310 3.57 29.81 7.55
N VAL A 311 4.16 30.58 8.47
CA VAL A 311 4.38 30.19 9.86
C VAL A 311 3.66 31.20 10.74
N LYS A 312 2.71 30.72 11.56
CA LYS A 312 2.00 31.55 12.53
C LYS A 312 2.61 31.28 13.92
N PRO A 313 3.19 32.29 14.58
CA PRO A 313 3.70 32.13 15.93
C PRO A 313 2.54 31.95 16.92
N GLY A 314 2.82 31.30 18.03
CA GLY A 314 1.87 31.02 19.11
C GLY A 314 2.49 30.05 20.12
N GLU A 315 1.74 29.70 21.16
CA GLU A 315 2.18 28.70 22.15
C GLU A 315 2.51 27.35 21.48
N GLN A 316 1.72 26.98 20.48
CA GLN A 316 2.06 25.93 19.52
C GLN A 316 2.10 26.55 18.11
N PRO A 317 3.29 26.80 17.54
CA PRO A 317 3.40 27.38 16.20
C PRO A 317 2.67 26.54 15.15
N ILE A 318 2.04 27.20 14.18
CA ILE A 318 1.40 26.53 13.03
C ILE A 318 2.26 26.74 11.80
N VAL A 319 2.66 25.65 11.17
CA VAL A 319 3.43 25.63 9.92
C VAL A 319 2.51 25.12 8.81
N ALA A 320 2.08 26.02 7.93
CA ALA A 320 1.21 25.70 6.81
C ALA A 320 2.04 25.45 5.55
N VAL A 321 1.76 24.36 4.84
CA VAL A 321 2.45 23.98 3.60
C VAL A 321 1.55 24.06 2.36
N ASP A 322 2.14 23.92 1.17
CA ASP A 322 1.45 24.05 -0.12
C ASP A 322 0.64 22.82 -0.59
N GLY A 323 0.55 21.79 0.26
CA GLY A 323 -0.31 20.61 0.10
C GLY A 323 -1.33 20.47 1.22
N GLY A 324 -1.68 19.24 1.58
CA GLY A 324 -2.61 18.93 2.67
C GLY A 324 -3.44 17.68 2.41
N MET A 325 -4.68 17.67 2.92
CA MET A 325 -5.62 16.54 2.80
C MET A 325 -5.99 16.17 1.35
N ALA A 326 -5.75 17.05 0.37
CA ALA A 326 -5.94 16.70 -1.04
C ALA A 326 -4.86 15.75 -1.58
N ASP A 327 -3.64 15.79 -1.05
CA ASP A 327 -2.57 14.86 -1.44
C ASP A 327 -2.29 13.79 -0.39
N ASN A 328 -2.65 14.01 0.88
CA ASN A 328 -2.56 13.03 1.94
C ASN A 328 -3.82 13.02 2.83
N LEU A 329 -4.86 12.33 2.35
CA LEU A 329 -6.12 12.21 3.07
C LEU A 329 -6.06 11.22 4.26
N GLU A 330 -5.01 10.39 4.37
CA GLU A 330 -4.91 9.37 5.44
C GLU A 330 -4.93 10.00 6.84
N VAL A 331 -4.40 11.21 6.99
CA VAL A 331 -4.37 11.90 8.28
C VAL A 331 -5.78 12.22 8.76
N SER A 332 -6.61 12.80 7.89
CA SER A 332 -7.99 13.16 8.24
C SER A 332 -8.91 11.93 8.27
N LEU A 333 -8.69 10.95 7.40
CA LEU A 333 -9.56 9.78 7.26
C LEU A 333 -9.30 8.70 8.31
N TYR A 334 -8.03 8.45 8.63
CA TYR A 334 -7.63 7.35 9.52
C TYR A 334 -6.94 7.83 10.79
N GLY A 335 -6.67 9.12 10.94
CA GLY A 335 -5.83 9.63 12.03
C GLY A 335 -4.37 9.18 11.90
N GLN A 336 -3.92 8.81 10.69
CA GLN A 336 -2.55 8.35 10.48
C GLN A 336 -1.58 9.49 10.79
N ARG A 337 -0.73 9.29 11.80
CA ARG A 337 0.30 10.27 12.15
C ARG A 337 1.58 9.99 11.36
N PHE A 338 2.18 11.06 10.82
CA PHE A 338 3.50 11.04 10.19
C PHE A 338 4.49 11.87 10.99
N GLU A 339 5.78 11.55 10.90
CA GLU A 339 6.86 12.47 11.29
C GLU A 339 7.21 13.40 10.13
N ALA A 340 7.93 14.49 10.39
CA ALA A 340 8.41 15.38 9.34
C ALA A 340 9.69 16.08 9.77
N THR A 341 10.37 16.70 8.81
CA THR A 341 11.54 17.54 9.08
C THR A 341 11.70 18.64 8.05
N VAL A 342 12.42 19.69 8.42
CA VAL A 342 12.90 20.68 7.46
C VAL A 342 14.02 20.03 6.66
N ALA A 343 13.81 19.85 5.35
CA ALA A 343 14.62 18.97 4.51
C ALA A 343 16.10 19.41 4.39
N THR A 344 16.36 20.71 4.56
CA THR A 344 17.72 21.30 4.57
C THR A 344 18.38 21.34 5.95
N ARG A 345 17.61 21.08 7.02
CA ARG A 345 18.03 21.19 8.41
C ARG A 345 17.48 20.02 9.23
N VAL A 346 17.82 18.81 8.77
CA VAL A 346 17.30 17.55 9.30
C VAL A 346 17.51 17.45 10.80
N GLY A 347 16.46 17.03 11.50
CA GLY A 347 16.43 16.90 12.94
C GLY A 347 15.20 17.56 13.54
N GLY A 348 15.07 17.44 14.86
CA GLY A 348 13.96 18.00 15.63
C GLY A 348 14.01 19.52 15.72
N GLY A 349 13.35 20.06 16.74
CA GLY A 349 13.20 21.49 16.97
C GLY A 349 12.04 21.71 17.93
N GLU A 350 11.45 22.89 17.89
CA GLU A 350 10.25 23.17 18.68
C GLU A 350 9.06 22.40 18.08
N PRO A 351 8.26 21.71 18.92
CA PRO A 351 7.02 21.08 18.46
C PRO A 351 6.08 22.11 17.85
N CYS A 352 5.55 21.80 16.67
CA CYS A 352 4.61 22.64 15.96
C CYS A 352 3.46 21.80 15.38
N ARG A 353 2.42 22.47 14.90
CA ARG A 353 1.36 21.84 14.12
C ARG A 353 1.64 22.03 12.64
N LEU A 354 1.85 20.93 11.93
CA LEU A 354 2.00 20.92 10.48
C LEU A 354 0.62 20.75 9.85
N VAL A 355 0.20 21.74 9.06
CA VAL A 355 -1.13 21.80 8.45
C VAL A 355 -1.01 22.02 6.94
N GLY A 356 -2.05 21.63 6.20
CA GLY A 356 -2.16 21.96 4.79
C GLY A 356 -2.70 23.37 4.56
N ARG A 357 -3.05 23.66 3.30
CA ARG A 357 -3.57 24.96 2.85
C ARG A 357 -5.07 24.99 2.57
N HIS A 358 -5.79 23.90 2.81
CA HIS A 358 -7.20 23.79 2.47
C HIS A 358 -8.08 24.56 3.46
N CYS A 359 -9.25 24.98 2.97
CA CYS A 359 -10.22 25.74 3.77
C CYS A 359 -11.07 24.81 4.64
N GLU A 360 -10.40 23.88 5.35
CA GLU A 360 -11.02 22.93 6.25
C GLU A 360 -10.19 22.85 7.54
N SER A 361 -10.85 22.92 8.68
CA SER A 361 -10.21 22.86 9.99
C SER A 361 -9.50 21.52 10.24
N GLY A 362 -10.00 20.45 9.62
CA GLY A 362 -9.43 19.10 9.64
C GLY A 362 -8.22 18.90 8.71
N ASP A 363 -7.77 19.91 7.98
CA ASP A 363 -6.59 19.84 7.10
C ASP A 363 -5.27 19.93 7.90
N THR A 364 -5.04 18.88 8.69
CA THR A 364 -3.82 18.70 9.48
C THR A 364 -3.01 17.57 8.88
N LEU A 365 -1.68 17.73 8.80
CA LEU A 365 -0.76 16.68 8.36
C LEU A 365 -0.07 15.98 9.53
N SER A 366 0.30 16.73 10.58
CA SER A 366 0.83 16.15 11.81
C SER A 366 0.72 17.11 12.99
N ALA A 367 0.33 16.57 14.15
CA ALA A 367 0.37 17.28 15.42
C ALA A 367 1.68 17.01 16.15
N ASP A 368 2.16 18.01 16.89
CA ASP A 368 3.35 17.95 17.74
C ASP A 368 4.60 17.45 17.00
N VAL A 369 4.81 17.92 15.77
CA VAL A 369 5.98 17.56 14.97
C VAL A 369 7.13 18.55 15.24
N PRO A 370 8.31 18.07 15.68
CA PRO A 370 9.42 18.96 16.00
C PRO A 370 10.14 19.41 14.72
N LEU A 371 10.06 20.71 14.40
CA LEU A 371 10.69 21.28 13.19
C LEU A 371 11.76 22.31 13.56
N ARG A 372 12.92 22.24 12.90
CA ARG A 372 14.05 23.13 13.17
C ARG A 372 13.92 24.48 12.48
N ASP A 373 13.39 25.47 13.21
CA ASP A 373 13.29 26.87 12.73
C ASP A 373 12.66 26.95 11.32
N PRO A 374 11.40 26.47 11.18
CA PRO A 374 10.70 26.47 9.90
C PRO A 374 10.36 27.91 9.50
N ARG A 375 10.56 28.24 8.22
CA ARG A 375 10.34 29.56 7.63
C ARG A 375 9.62 29.44 6.29
N PRO A 376 8.83 30.44 5.88
CA PRO A 376 8.27 30.47 4.54
C PRO A 376 9.34 30.24 3.47
N GLY A 377 9.04 29.38 2.50
CA GLY A 377 9.97 28.96 1.45
C GLY A 377 10.77 27.70 1.77
N ASP A 378 10.90 27.29 3.03
CA ASP A 378 11.57 26.03 3.39
C ASP A 378 10.85 24.82 2.83
N LEU A 379 11.60 23.73 2.68
CA LEU A 379 11.06 22.43 2.28
C LEU A 379 10.80 21.56 3.51
N ILE A 380 9.61 20.97 3.58
CA ILE A 380 9.24 19.96 4.57
C ILE A 380 9.20 18.60 3.88
N ALA A 381 9.93 17.62 4.43
CA ALA A 381 9.90 16.24 3.98
C ALA A 381 9.16 15.36 4.99
N VAL A 382 8.19 14.60 4.49
CA VAL A 382 7.35 13.68 5.25
C VAL A 382 7.61 12.26 4.73
N PRO A 383 8.27 11.36 5.49
CA PRO A 383 8.55 10.02 5.04
C PRO A 383 7.33 9.09 5.19
N VAL A 384 7.46 7.87 4.65
CA VAL A 384 6.49 6.78 4.78
C VAL A 384 5.16 7.05 4.05
N THR A 385 5.19 7.88 3.01
CA THR A 385 4.00 8.28 2.23
C THR A 385 3.84 7.49 0.92
N GLY A 386 4.55 6.36 0.77
CA GLY A 386 4.46 5.54 -0.42
C GLY A 386 3.21 4.67 -0.52
N ALA A 387 2.40 4.56 0.54
CA ALA A 387 1.18 3.76 0.55
C ALA A 387 -0.03 4.66 0.86
N TYR A 388 -1.10 4.51 0.08
CA TYR A 388 -2.42 5.14 0.23
C TYR A 388 -2.47 6.66 0.18
N THR A 389 -1.35 7.37 0.32
CA THR A 389 -1.25 8.81 0.11
C THR A 389 -1.64 9.17 -1.33
N TYR A 390 -0.95 8.61 -2.34
CA TYR A 390 -1.30 8.85 -3.75
C TYR A 390 -2.69 8.28 -4.12
N SER A 391 -3.04 7.10 -3.60
CA SER A 391 -4.33 6.45 -3.86
C SER A 391 -5.52 7.30 -3.43
N LEU A 392 -5.38 8.00 -2.30
CA LEU A 392 -6.43 8.85 -1.72
C LEU A 392 -6.29 10.33 -2.12
N SER A 393 -5.39 10.63 -3.07
CA SER A 393 -5.28 11.97 -3.62
C SER A 393 -6.57 12.37 -4.34
N ASN A 394 -6.96 13.63 -4.14
CA ASN A 394 -8.22 14.19 -4.60
C ASN A 394 -8.03 15.66 -4.98
N ASN A 395 -9.07 16.26 -5.55
CA ASN A 395 -9.03 17.62 -6.05
C ASN A 395 -9.77 18.60 -5.13
N TYR A 396 -9.81 18.35 -3.81
CA TYR A 396 -10.47 19.24 -2.85
C TYR A 396 -9.92 20.68 -2.96
N ASN A 397 -10.82 21.68 -2.95
CA ASN A 397 -10.54 23.08 -3.31
C ASN A 397 -9.89 23.31 -4.68
N GLY A 398 -10.07 22.41 -5.66
CA GLY A 398 -9.41 22.50 -6.95
C GLY A 398 -7.90 22.26 -6.88
N ALA A 399 -7.43 21.53 -5.85
CA ALA A 399 -6.05 21.11 -5.80
C ALA A 399 -5.71 20.23 -7.01
N ARG A 400 -4.48 20.37 -7.49
CA ARG A 400 -3.92 19.61 -8.60
C ARG A 400 -3.11 18.47 -8.01
N ARG A 401 -3.38 17.24 -8.40
CA ARG A 401 -2.64 16.08 -7.88
C ARG A 401 -1.14 16.25 -8.10
N PRO A 402 -0.31 15.91 -7.09
CA PRO A 402 1.14 16.07 -7.18
C PRO A 402 1.74 15.14 -8.23
N PRO A 403 2.91 15.49 -8.80
CA PRO A 403 3.67 14.55 -9.60
C PRO A 403 4.18 13.39 -8.72
N VAL A 404 4.41 12.25 -9.37
CA VAL A 404 5.18 11.13 -8.79
C VAL A 404 6.55 11.11 -9.47
N VAL A 405 7.61 11.15 -8.67
CA VAL A 405 9.01 11.25 -9.15
C VAL A 405 9.82 10.08 -8.63
N PHE A 406 10.41 9.31 -9.53
CA PHE A 406 11.36 8.26 -9.16
C PHE A 406 12.75 8.87 -9.00
N CYS A 407 13.43 8.52 -7.92
CA CYS A 407 14.80 8.92 -7.62
C CYS A 407 15.68 7.68 -7.54
N ARG A 408 16.78 7.67 -8.30
CA ARG A 408 17.68 6.52 -8.41
C ARG A 408 19.07 6.95 -8.80
N ASP A 409 20.07 6.52 -8.02
CA ASP A 409 21.49 6.70 -8.34
C ASP A 409 21.86 8.15 -8.70
N GLY A 410 21.28 9.13 -7.99
CA GLY A 410 21.49 10.56 -8.23
C GLY A 410 20.72 11.16 -9.41
N GLN A 411 19.89 10.36 -10.09
CA GLN A 411 19.04 10.79 -11.19
C GLN A 411 17.56 10.73 -10.81
N SER A 412 16.80 11.70 -11.31
CA SER A 412 15.37 11.80 -11.06
C SER A 412 14.56 11.76 -12.36
N ARG A 413 13.34 11.22 -12.29
CA ARG A 413 12.40 11.22 -13.41
C ARG A 413 10.96 11.27 -12.93
N ALA A 414 10.19 12.23 -13.45
CA ALA A 414 8.74 12.21 -13.30
C ALA A 414 8.14 10.99 -14.02
N VAL A 415 7.41 10.16 -13.29
CA VAL A 415 6.66 9.01 -13.84
C VAL A 415 5.17 9.30 -13.95
N VAL A 416 4.68 10.27 -13.18
CA VAL A 416 3.37 10.90 -13.32
C VAL A 416 3.59 12.41 -13.25
N ARG A 417 3.09 13.16 -14.22
CA ARG A 417 3.16 14.62 -14.20
C ARG A 417 2.15 15.20 -13.21
N ARG A 418 2.43 16.40 -12.71
CA ARG A 418 1.43 17.18 -11.98
C ARG A 418 0.21 17.43 -12.86
N GLU A 419 -0.96 17.45 -12.24
CA GLU A 419 -2.15 18.00 -12.90
C GLU A 419 -1.97 19.49 -13.20
N THR A 420 -2.59 19.91 -14.29
CA THR A 420 -2.76 21.29 -14.73
C THR A 420 -4.17 21.75 -14.35
N TYR A 421 -4.48 23.03 -14.53
CA TYR A 421 -5.86 23.49 -14.37
C TYR A 421 -6.79 22.89 -15.43
N ASP A 422 -6.29 22.66 -16.64
CA ASP A 422 -7.06 22.04 -17.72
C ASP A 422 -7.46 20.60 -17.40
N ASP A 423 -6.64 19.86 -16.66
CA ASP A 423 -6.99 18.51 -16.21
C ASP A 423 -8.24 18.50 -15.32
N LEU A 424 -8.48 19.56 -14.55
CA LEU A 424 -9.66 19.67 -13.67
C LEU A 424 -10.98 19.77 -14.45
N MET A 425 -10.93 20.30 -15.67
CA MET A 425 -12.10 20.53 -16.54
C MET A 425 -12.24 19.48 -17.63
N ARG A 426 -11.33 18.50 -17.71
CA ARG A 426 -11.24 17.54 -18.83
C ARG A 426 -12.51 16.68 -19.01
N ARG A 427 -13.36 16.60 -17.98
CA ARG A 427 -14.59 15.82 -17.99
C ARG A 427 -15.86 16.65 -18.21
N ASP A 428 -15.73 17.97 -18.30
CA ASP A 428 -16.87 18.86 -18.43
C ASP A 428 -17.45 18.75 -19.84
N LEU A 429 -18.78 18.75 -19.93
CA LEU A 429 -19.51 18.84 -21.19
C LEU A 429 -19.98 20.29 -21.40
N PRO A 430 -20.15 20.75 -22.66
CA PRO A 430 -20.51 22.13 -23.00
C PRO A 430 -21.77 22.68 -22.33
#